data_AF-A0A925AAU9-F1
#
_entry.id   AF-A0A925AAU9-F1
#
_cell.length_a   1.000
_cell.length_b   1.000
_cell.length_c   1.000
_cell.angle_alpha   90.00
_cell.angle_beta   90.00
_cell.angle_gamma   90.00
#
_symmetry.space_group_name_H-M   'P 1'
#
loop_
_entity.id
_entity.type
_entity.pdbx_description
1 polymer ?
#
loop_
_entity_poly.entity_id
_entity_poly.type
_entity_poly.pdbx_seq_one_letter_code
_entity_poly.pdbx_strand_id
1 'polypeptide(L)'
;MRSILMAAAAVLGLSACAMPGGGTTTTSALVAADASTSLLAGERLTADFTTHAAQEGMDPLVVLSLRHADGRAMTFQQGNHTNDDLMAQQPGGALAQIMGLFGEEAPVLYRATPAQNSGAPFICGAEGPATLGYHEAADGAVHIVGLKQEIQFETRPDGQMEAIPFSPDQVCARLRFRRG
;
A
#
# COMPACT_ATOMS: atom_id res chain seq x y z
N MET A 1 -65.00 21.63 -2.08
CA MET A 1 -64.12 21.80 -0.91
C MET A 1 -63.62 20.44 -0.47
N ARG A 2 -62.29 20.27 -0.39
CA ARG A 2 -61.51 19.28 0.42
C ARG A 2 -61.77 17.78 0.11
N SER A 3 -60.94 17.06 -0.66
CA SER A 3 -59.55 16.60 -0.40
C SER A 3 -59.41 15.80 0.90
N ILE A 4 -59.04 14.50 0.81
CA ILE A 4 -57.90 13.84 1.49
C ILE A 4 -57.82 12.38 0.99
N LEU A 5 -56.78 12.07 0.20
CA LEU A 5 -56.26 10.73 -0.08
C LEU A 5 -55.17 10.46 0.95
N MET A 6 -55.28 9.39 1.75
CA MET A 6 -54.18 8.92 2.59
C MET A 6 -53.40 7.84 1.84
N ALA A 7 -52.16 8.16 1.48
CA ALA A 7 -51.15 7.21 1.02
C ALA A 7 -50.31 6.78 2.22
N ALA A 8 -50.37 5.49 2.58
CA ALA A 8 -49.45 4.88 3.54
C ALA A 8 -48.19 4.45 2.78
N ALA A 9 -47.10 5.20 2.96
CA ALA A 9 -45.81 4.90 2.40
C ALA A 9 -45.12 3.78 3.20
N ALA A 10 -44.74 2.71 2.51
CA ALA A 10 -43.95 1.60 3.03
C ALA A 10 -42.53 2.09 3.38
N VAL A 11 -42.11 1.85 4.62
CA VAL A 11 -40.74 2.07 5.07
C VAL A 11 -39.88 0.90 4.57
N LEU A 12 -39.09 1.15 3.52
CA LEU A 12 -38.00 0.28 3.11
C LEU A 12 -36.87 0.43 4.13
N GLY A 13 -36.81 -0.48 5.10
CA GLY A 13 -35.64 -0.65 5.96
C GLY A 13 -34.47 -1.16 5.13
N LEU A 14 -33.48 -0.30 4.88
CA LEU A 14 -32.18 -0.74 4.38
C LEU A 14 -31.47 -1.52 5.48
N SER A 15 -31.46 -2.84 5.36
CA SER A 15 -30.56 -3.71 6.10
C SER A 15 -29.13 -3.50 5.57
N ALA A 16 -28.40 -2.57 6.19
CA ALA A 16 -26.96 -2.48 6.03
C ALA A 16 -26.33 -3.70 6.70
N CYS A 17 -25.82 -4.64 5.91
CA CYS A 17 -25.00 -5.74 6.38
C CYS A 17 -23.67 -5.18 6.90
N ALA A 18 -23.61 -4.88 8.20
CA ALA A 18 -22.36 -4.66 8.90
C ALA A 18 -21.57 -5.97 8.90
N MET A 19 -20.57 -6.08 8.03
CA MET A 19 -19.62 -7.20 8.08
C MET A 19 -18.68 -7.00 9.29
N PRO A 20 -18.42 -8.05 10.08
CA PRO A 20 -17.50 -7.99 11.19
C PRO A 20 -16.06 -7.99 10.65
N GLY A 21 -15.44 -6.81 10.68
CA GLY A 21 -14.08 -6.55 10.22
C GLY A 21 -13.84 -5.04 10.17
N GLY A 22 -13.88 -4.39 11.34
CA GLY A 22 -14.06 -2.94 11.50
C GLY A 22 -12.92 -2.05 11.02
N GLY A 23 -12.66 -2.03 9.73
CA GLY A 23 -11.81 -1.05 9.06
C GLY A 23 -12.57 -0.29 7.95
N THR A 24 -12.11 0.90 7.62
CA THR A 24 -12.57 1.63 6.43
C THR A 24 -11.69 1.25 5.27
N THR A 25 -12.28 0.68 4.21
CA THR A 25 -11.54 0.28 3.01
C THR A 25 -11.75 1.27 1.87
N THR A 26 -10.66 1.76 1.29
CA THR A 26 -10.64 2.52 0.05
C THR A 26 -10.05 1.66 -1.06
N THR A 27 -10.72 1.59 -2.20
CA THR A 27 -10.28 0.78 -3.35
C THR A 27 -9.85 1.69 -4.50
N SER A 28 -8.71 1.40 -5.10
CA SER A 28 -8.17 2.08 -6.28
C SER A 28 -7.87 1.08 -7.39
N ALA A 29 -8.32 1.38 -8.61
CA ALA A 29 -7.92 0.65 -9.80
C ALA A 29 -6.58 1.19 -10.31
N LEU A 30 -5.62 0.30 -10.54
CA LEU A 30 -4.30 0.63 -11.07
C LEU A 30 -4.16 0.03 -12.48
N VAL A 31 -3.79 0.86 -13.45
CA VAL A 31 -3.55 0.45 -14.84
C VAL A 31 -2.07 0.59 -15.14
N ALA A 32 -1.44 -0.44 -15.71
CA ALA A 32 -0.02 -0.40 -16.03
C ALA A 32 0.30 0.80 -16.94
N ALA A 33 1.31 1.60 -16.56
CA ALA A 33 1.72 2.78 -17.31
C ALA A 33 2.79 2.46 -18.37
N ASP A 34 3.38 1.26 -18.31
CA ASP A 34 4.38 0.77 -19.24
C ASP A 34 4.31 -0.75 -19.42
N ALA A 35 4.93 -1.24 -20.50
CA ALA A 35 4.94 -2.66 -20.86
C ALA A 35 5.71 -3.52 -19.83
N SER A 36 6.75 -2.98 -19.20
CA SER A 36 7.48 -3.70 -18.14
C SER A 36 6.58 -4.01 -16.95
N THR A 37 5.76 -3.06 -16.54
CA THR A 37 4.81 -3.21 -15.44
C THR A 37 3.73 -4.22 -15.82
N SER A 38 3.19 -4.12 -17.03
CA SER A 38 2.20 -5.10 -17.51
C SER A 38 2.75 -6.53 -17.53
N LEU A 39 3.99 -6.72 -18.00
CA LEU A 39 4.62 -8.04 -18.03
C LEU A 39 4.91 -8.60 -16.64
N LEU A 40 5.30 -7.75 -15.68
CA LEU A 40 5.67 -8.19 -14.33
C LEU A 40 4.46 -8.39 -13.42
N ALA A 41 3.48 -7.50 -13.48
CA ALA A 41 2.41 -7.40 -12.49
C ALA A 41 1.00 -7.38 -13.12
N GLY A 42 0.89 -7.56 -14.44
CA GLY A 42 -0.37 -7.53 -15.17
C GLY A 42 -0.81 -6.13 -15.60
N GLU A 43 -1.71 -6.08 -16.59
CA GLU A 43 -2.28 -4.84 -17.13
C GLU A 43 -3.05 -4.01 -16.10
N ARG A 44 -3.71 -4.70 -15.15
CA ARG A 44 -4.50 -4.06 -14.11
C ARG A 44 -4.32 -4.73 -12.76
N LEU A 45 -4.22 -3.91 -11.72
CA LEU A 45 -4.31 -4.33 -10.33
C LEU A 45 -5.46 -3.59 -9.63
N THR A 46 -5.96 -4.17 -8.55
CA THR A 46 -6.75 -3.43 -7.57
C THR A 46 -5.90 -3.23 -6.32
N ALA A 47 -5.82 -1.99 -5.83
CA ALA A 47 -5.21 -1.67 -4.54
C ALA A 47 -6.31 -1.34 -3.54
N ASP A 48 -6.45 -2.19 -2.52
CA ASP A 48 -7.35 -1.97 -1.39
C ASP A 48 -6.55 -1.48 -0.19
N PHE A 49 -6.89 -0.31 0.32
CA PHE A 49 -6.32 0.29 1.54
C PHE A 49 -7.34 0.17 2.66
N THR A 50 -7.07 -0.67 3.66
CA THR A 50 -7.95 -0.84 4.81
C THR A 50 -7.32 -0.20 6.04
N THR A 51 -7.98 0.82 6.59
CA THR A 51 -7.55 1.48 7.83
C THR A 51 -8.38 0.95 8.98
N HIS A 52 -7.70 0.36 9.97
CA HIS A 52 -8.28 -0.02 11.25
C HIS A 52 -8.04 1.09 12.26
N ALA A 53 -9.09 1.46 12.99
CA ALA A 53 -8.98 2.46 14.04
C ALA A 53 -7.95 2.01 15.10
N ALA A 54 -7.12 2.95 15.53
CA ALA A 54 -6.16 2.70 16.60
C ALA A 54 -6.85 2.63 17.96
N GLN A 55 -6.22 1.91 18.88
CA GLN A 55 -6.53 2.05 20.31
C GLN A 55 -5.84 3.31 20.86
N GLU A 56 -6.29 3.80 22.02
CA GLU A 56 -5.72 5.00 22.64
C GLU A 56 -4.20 4.85 22.85
N GLY A 57 -3.43 5.81 22.34
CA GLY A 57 -1.96 5.81 22.41
C GLY A 57 -1.24 4.98 21.33
N MET A 58 -1.96 4.39 20.37
CA MET A 58 -1.39 3.62 19.25
C MET A 58 -1.63 4.34 17.91
N ASP A 59 -0.81 4.03 16.92
CA ASP A 59 -1.04 4.45 15.54
C ASP A 59 -2.07 3.55 14.83
N PRO A 60 -2.84 4.07 13.87
CA PRO A 60 -3.77 3.26 13.09
C PRO A 60 -3.02 2.24 12.25
N LEU A 61 -3.59 1.04 12.16
CA LEU A 61 -3.09 0.00 11.26
C LEU A 61 -3.67 0.23 9.87
N VAL A 62 -2.81 0.50 8.90
CA VAL A 62 -3.18 0.58 7.49
C VAL A 62 -2.66 -0.65 6.76
N VAL A 63 -3.56 -1.34 6.07
CA VAL A 63 -3.25 -2.55 5.30
C VAL A 63 -3.43 -2.25 3.81
N LEU A 64 -2.41 -2.52 3.02
CA LEU A 64 -2.47 -2.50 1.56
C LEU A 64 -2.63 -3.92 1.05
N SER A 65 -3.70 -4.20 0.31
CA SER A 65 -3.86 -5.42 -0.47
C SER A 65 -3.82 -5.11 -1.97
N LEU A 66 -2.85 -5.68 -2.68
CA LEU A 66 -2.76 -5.67 -4.12
C LEU A 66 -3.41 -6.95 -4.67
N ARG A 67 -4.46 -6.80 -5.47
CA ARG A 67 -5.16 -7.93 -6.10
C ARG A 67 -4.94 -7.94 -7.59
N HIS A 68 -4.51 -9.09 -8.09
CA HIS A 68 -4.34 -9.35 -9.49
C HIS A 68 -5.64 -9.87 -10.13
N ALA A 69 -5.79 -9.69 -11.45
CA ALA A 69 -7.00 -10.07 -12.18
C ALA A 69 -7.27 -11.59 -12.20
N ASP A 70 -6.23 -12.40 -11.96
CA ASP A 70 -6.34 -13.87 -11.86
C ASP A 70 -6.78 -14.37 -10.46
N GLY A 71 -7.12 -13.45 -9.55
CA GLY A 71 -7.57 -13.77 -8.20
C GLY A 71 -6.47 -13.89 -7.15
N ARG A 72 -5.19 -13.79 -7.53
CA ARG A 72 -4.09 -13.72 -6.55
C ARG A 72 -4.11 -12.38 -5.82
N ALA A 73 -3.67 -12.39 -4.56
CA ALA A 73 -3.58 -11.19 -3.74
C ALA A 73 -2.29 -11.18 -2.93
N MET A 74 -1.73 -9.99 -2.74
CA MET A 74 -0.61 -9.74 -1.84
C MET A 74 -1.04 -8.68 -0.82
N THR A 75 -0.75 -8.90 0.45
CA THR A 75 -1.15 -8.03 1.56
C THR A 75 0.07 -7.57 2.34
N PHE A 76 0.04 -6.31 2.75
CA PHE A 76 1.11 -5.64 3.47
C PHE A 76 0.54 -4.72 4.54
N GLN A 77 1.28 -4.50 5.61
CA GLN A 77 0.96 -3.53 6.66
C GLN A 77 1.85 -2.31 6.52
N GLN A 78 1.32 -1.11 6.73
CA GLN A 78 2.12 0.10 6.69
C GLN A 78 3.24 0.03 7.74
N GLY A 79 4.46 0.37 7.32
CA GLY A 79 5.60 0.55 8.21
C GLY A 79 5.46 1.87 8.96
N ASN A 80 4.81 1.84 10.11
CA ASN A 80 4.74 2.98 11.04
C ASN A 80 4.94 2.53 12.49
N HIS A 81 5.51 1.35 12.72
CA HIS A 81 5.62 0.76 14.04
C HIS A 81 7.02 0.89 14.65
N THR A 82 8.02 1.28 13.86
CA THR A 82 9.39 1.51 14.31
C THR A 82 9.91 2.88 13.85
N ASN A 83 10.87 3.44 14.57
CA ASN A 83 11.53 4.68 14.15
C ASN A 83 12.21 4.53 12.78
N ASP A 84 12.76 3.35 12.50
CA ASP A 84 13.41 3.04 11.22
C ASP A 84 12.43 3.08 10.06
N ASP A 85 11.19 2.64 10.26
CA ASP A 85 10.12 2.77 9.25
C ASP A 85 9.84 4.24 8.93
N LEU A 86 9.67 5.04 10.00
CA LEU A 86 9.39 6.46 9.87
C LEU A 86 10.54 7.20 9.19
N MET A 87 11.78 6.84 9.51
CA MET A 87 12.99 7.38 8.86
C MET A 87 13.09 6.98 7.39
N ALA A 88 12.81 5.72 7.05
CA ALA A 88 12.91 5.23 5.68
C ALA A 88 11.99 5.97 4.71
N GLN A 89 10.81 6.35 5.18
CA GLN A 89 9.74 6.92 4.36
C GLN A 89 9.67 8.46 4.35
N GLN A 90 10.61 9.15 5.01
CA GLN A 90 10.71 10.62 4.95
C GLN A 90 10.99 11.12 3.52
N PRO A 91 10.63 12.37 3.20
CA PRO A 91 11.15 13.04 2.00
C PRO A 91 12.68 12.96 1.94
N GLY A 92 13.22 12.56 0.78
CA GLY A 92 14.67 12.35 0.60
C GLY A 92 15.28 11.19 1.41
N GLY A 93 14.46 10.45 2.16
CA GLY A 93 14.87 9.26 2.91
C GLY A 93 15.24 8.07 2.01
N ALA A 94 15.66 6.97 2.62
CA ALA A 94 16.15 5.79 1.91
C ALA A 94 15.13 5.24 0.89
N LEU A 95 13.85 5.16 1.27
CA LEU A 95 12.82 4.67 0.36
C LEU A 95 12.58 5.65 -0.80
N ALA A 96 12.58 6.95 -0.54
CA ALA A 96 12.43 7.97 -1.57
C ALA A 96 13.57 7.88 -2.60
N GLN A 97 14.81 7.73 -2.13
CA GLN A 97 15.99 7.54 -2.98
C GLN A 97 15.89 6.25 -3.81
N ILE A 98 15.51 5.13 -3.18
CA ILE A 98 15.31 3.86 -3.87
C ILE A 98 14.24 4.00 -4.96
N MET A 99 13.15 4.72 -4.69
CA MET A 99 12.07 4.97 -5.65
C MET A 99 12.41 6.03 -6.70
N GLY A 100 13.50 6.78 -6.55
CA GLY A 100 13.88 7.86 -7.44
C GLY A 100 12.97 9.09 -7.32
N LEU A 101 12.44 9.34 -6.13
CA LEU A 101 11.60 10.49 -5.80
C LEU A 101 12.48 11.68 -5.39
N PHE A 102 12.03 12.90 -5.66
CA PHE A 102 12.82 14.11 -5.41
C PHE A 102 12.01 15.18 -4.65
N GLY A 103 12.73 16.06 -3.95
CA GLY A 103 12.12 17.15 -3.19
C GLY A 103 11.28 16.62 -2.01
N GLU A 104 10.04 17.08 -1.92
CA GLU A 104 9.12 16.82 -0.79
C GLU A 104 8.27 15.54 -0.96
N GLU A 105 8.55 14.73 -1.99
CA GLU A 105 7.82 13.49 -2.24
C GLU A 105 8.16 12.43 -1.17
N ALA A 106 7.17 12.07 -0.36
CA ALA A 106 7.27 11.06 0.69
C ALA A 106 6.56 9.76 0.26
N PRO A 107 7.28 8.66 0.02
CA PRO A 107 6.65 7.37 -0.18
C PRO A 107 6.10 6.82 1.14
N VAL A 108 5.28 5.77 1.04
CA VAL A 108 4.83 4.98 2.19
C VAL A 108 5.50 3.62 2.13
N LEU A 109 6.12 3.22 3.24
CA LEU A 109 6.66 1.87 3.39
C LEU A 109 5.56 0.91 3.81
N TYR A 110 5.52 -0.27 3.20
CA TYR A 110 4.67 -1.38 3.60
C TYR A 110 5.51 -2.63 3.83
N ARG A 111 5.25 -3.38 4.89
CA ARG A 111 5.93 -4.64 5.25
C ARG A 111 5.02 -5.84 4.99
N ALA A 112 5.57 -6.90 4.43
CA ALA A 112 4.90 -8.20 4.44
C ALA A 112 5.14 -8.88 5.79
N THR A 113 4.11 -9.41 6.43
CA THR A 113 4.34 -10.33 7.55
C THR A 113 4.64 -11.74 7.01
N PRO A 114 5.40 -12.58 7.73
CA PRO A 114 5.72 -13.95 7.26
C PRO A 114 4.50 -14.84 6.99
N ALA A 115 3.37 -14.56 7.65
CA ALA A 115 2.11 -15.27 7.41
C ALA A 115 1.35 -14.75 6.17
N GLN A 116 1.61 -13.51 5.76
CA GLN A 116 1.04 -12.92 4.56
C GLN A 116 1.86 -13.35 3.34
N ASN A 117 1.19 -13.55 2.20
CA ASN A 117 1.81 -13.79 0.89
C ASN A 117 2.53 -15.14 0.72
N SER A 118 2.37 -16.10 1.64
CA SER A 118 2.94 -17.45 1.56
C SER A 118 2.35 -18.38 0.47
N GLY A 119 1.35 -17.90 -0.28
CA GLY A 119 0.68 -18.66 -1.33
C GLY A 119 1.36 -18.54 -2.69
N ALA A 120 1.00 -17.51 -3.45
CA ALA A 120 1.48 -17.28 -4.80
C ALA A 120 1.64 -15.76 -5.05
N PRO A 121 2.70 -15.13 -4.53
CA PRO A 121 2.98 -13.74 -4.86
C PRO A 121 3.14 -13.58 -6.37
N PHE A 122 2.74 -12.42 -6.88
CA PHE A 122 2.81 -12.11 -8.31
C PHE A 122 3.80 -10.99 -8.63
N ILE A 123 4.42 -10.41 -7.59
CA ILE A 123 5.50 -9.44 -7.69
C ILE A 123 6.71 -10.08 -7.02
N CYS A 124 7.91 -9.92 -7.58
CA CYS A 124 9.18 -10.37 -6.99
C CYS A 124 9.37 -11.91 -6.84
N GLY A 125 8.88 -12.70 -7.79
CA GLY A 125 9.11 -14.15 -7.79
C GLY A 125 8.20 -14.90 -6.83
N ALA A 126 8.63 -16.10 -6.40
CA ALA A 126 7.82 -16.99 -5.56
C ALA A 126 7.82 -16.59 -4.08
N GLU A 127 8.83 -15.85 -3.66
CA GLU A 127 9.01 -15.37 -2.29
C GLU A 127 8.24 -14.08 -2.04
N GLY A 128 7.99 -13.29 -3.09
CA GLY A 128 7.43 -11.95 -2.95
C GLY A 128 8.45 -10.94 -2.40
N PRO A 129 8.09 -9.65 -2.35
CA PRO A 129 8.89 -8.65 -1.67
C PRO A 129 8.71 -8.76 -0.16
N ALA A 130 9.81 -8.62 0.59
CA ALA A 130 9.78 -8.46 2.04
C ALA A 130 9.12 -7.13 2.43
N THR A 131 9.43 -6.07 1.68
CA THR A 131 8.82 -4.75 1.86
C THR A 131 8.48 -4.11 0.52
N LEU A 132 7.50 -3.21 0.52
CA LEU A 132 6.97 -2.55 -0.66
C LEU A 132 6.92 -1.04 -0.41
N GLY A 133 7.57 -0.28 -1.28
CA GLY A 133 7.38 1.15 -1.38
C GLY A 133 6.19 1.48 -2.25
N TYR A 134 5.35 2.38 -1.79
CA TYR A 134 4.20 2.90 -2.54
C TYR A 134 4.24 4.42 -2.54
N HIS A 135 4.10 5.03 -3.71
CA HIS A 135 3.97 6.48 -3.83
C HIS A 135 2.93 6.81 -4.89
N GLU A 136 2.08 7.77 -4.58
CA GLU A 136 1.13 8.31 -5.53
C GLU A 136 1.39 9.80 -5.73
N ALA A 137 1.74 10.17 -6.96
CA ALA A 137 1.98 11.54 -7.36
C ALA A 137 0.66 12.29 -7.60
N ALA A 138 0.74 13.62 -7.54
CA ALA A 138 -0.42 14.50 -7.74
C ALA A 138 -1.08 14.37 -9.13
N ASP A 139 -0.35 13.87 -10.14
CA ASP A 139 -0.85 13.62 -11.48
C ASP A 139 -1.51 12.23 -11.64
N GLY A 140 -1.70 11.51 -10.54
CA GLY A 140 -2.26 10.15 -10.51
C GLY A 140 -1.30 9.07 -11.00
N ALA A 141 -0.01 9.36 -11.19
CA ALA A 141 1.01 8.33 -11.34
C ALA A 141 1.22 7.60 -10.01
N VAL A 142 1.23 6.27 -10.06
CA VAL A 142 1.48 5.41 -8.91
C VAL A 142 2.78 4.66 -9.16
N HIS A 143 3.74 4.83 -8.26
CA HIS A 143 5.01 4.11 -8.27
C HIS A 143 5.01 3.08 -7.16
N ILE A 144 5.30 1.82 -7.52
CA ILE A 144 5.43 0.72 -6.57
C ILE A 144 6.81 0.10 -6.74
N VAL A 145 7.53 -0.07 -5.64
CA VAL A 145 8.84 -0.74 -5.64
C VAL A 145 8.80 -1.91 -4.66
N GLY A 146 9.12 -3.11 -5.15
CA GLY A 146 9.28 -4.29 -4.30
C GLY A 146 10.74 -4.46 -3.88
N LEU A 147 10.99 -4.71 -2.60
CA LEU A 147 12.32 -4.94 -2.02
C LEU A 147 12.40 -6.36 -1.47
N LYS A 148 13.50 -7.06 -1.77
CA LYS A 148 13.77 -8.44 -1.29
C LYS A 148 14.09 -8.49 0.20
N GLN A 149 14.48 -7.36 0.78
CA GLN A 149 14.84 -7.23 2.18
C GLN A 149 14.39 -5.89 2.73
N GLU A 150 14.44 -5.76 4.05
CA GLU A 150 14.16 -4.51 4.75
C GLU A 150 15.31 -3.51 4.55
N ILE A 151 14.96 -2.22 4.62
CA ILE A 151 15.94 -1.14 4.68
C ILE A 151 16.55 -1.16 6.09
N GLN A 152 17.87 -1.25 6.17
CA GLN A 152 18.60 -1.32 7.43
C GLN A 152 19.21 0.02 7.76
N PHE A 153 19.29 0.34 9.05
CA PHE A 153 19.90 1.55 9.56
C PHE A 153 21.04 1.21 10.52
N GLU A 154 22.05 2.06 10.53
CA GLU A 154 23.13 2.00 11.51
C GLU A 154 23.35 3.38 12.16
N THR A 155 23.74 3.36 13.42
CA THR A 155 24.20 4.57 14.10
C THR A 155 25.68 4.76 13.81
N ARG A 156 26.01 5.84 13.10
CA ARG A 156 27.39 6.23 12.82
C ARG A 156 28.13 6.62 14.11
N PRO A 157 29.49 6.68 14.08
CA PRO A 157 30.28 7.12 15.23
C PRO A 157 29.96 8.54 15.74
N ASP A 158 29.36 9.40 14.92
CA ASP A 158 28.90 10.75 15.28
C ASP A 158 27.51 10.77 15.96
N GLY A 159 26.90 9.59 16.16
CA GLY A 159 25.58 9.42 16.76
C GLY A 159 24.41 9.62 15.79
N GLN A 160 24.67 9.92 14.51
CA GLN A 160 23.63 10.04 13.50
C GLN A 160 23.20 8.66 13.01
N MET A 161 21.88 8.46 12.87
CA MET A 161 21.33 7.29 12.21
C MET A 161 21.36 7.49 10.70
N GLU A 162 21.88 6.51 9.96
CA GLU A 162 21.89 6.50 8.49
C GLU A 162 21.42 5.15 7.97
N ALA A 163 20.73 5.16 6.82
CA ALA A 163 20.42 3.92 6.12
C ALA A 163 21.70 3.31 5.53
N ILE A 164 21.95 2.03 5.82
CA ILE A 164 23.04 1.29 5.22
C ILE A 164 22.87 1.35 3.68
N PRO A 165 23.96 1.60 2.92
CA PRO A 165 23.89 1.69 1.47
C PRO A 165 23.09 0.54 0.84
N PHE A 166 22.01 0.91 0.17
CA PHE A 166 21.08 -0.05 -0.40
C PHE A 166 21.59 -0.55 -1.76
N SER A 167 21.75 -1.87 -1.90
CA SER A 167 22.16 -2.44 -3.20
C SER A 167 20.99 -2.41 -4.19
N PRO A 168 21.20 -1.95 -5.44
CA PRO A 168 20.17 -2.03 -6.47
C PRO A 168 19.61 -3.45 -6.69
N ASP A 169 20.40 -4.50 -6.43
CA ASP A 169 20.00 -5.91 -6.60
C ASP A 169 18.94 -6.38 -5.60
N GLN A 170 18.73 -5.60 -4.53
CA GLN A 170 17.69 -5.83 -3.55
C GLN A 170 16.33 -5.29 -4.01
N VAL A 171 16.29 -4.45 -5.06
CA VAL A 171 15.05 -4.09 -5.73
C VAL A 171 14.64 -5.21 -6.68
N CYS A 172 13.54 -5.89 -6.38
CA CYS A 172 13.02 -6.98 -7.21
C CYS A 172 11.93 -6.55 -8.20
N ALA A 173 11.32 -5.38 -7.99
CA ALA A 173 10.34 -4.83 -8.92
C ALA A 173 10.34 -3.30 -8.86
N ARG A 174 10.21 -2.66 -10.02
CA ARG A 174 9.89 -1.23 -10.17
C ARG A 174 8.70 -1.15 -11.11
N LEU A 175 7.56 -0.77 -10.57
CA LEU A 175 6.29 -0.82 -11.26
C LEU A 175 5.71 0.60 -11.34
N ARG A 176 5.15 0.94 -12.48
CA ARG A 176 4.50 2.22 -12.73
C ARG A 176 3.08 1.98 -13.20
N PHE A 177 2.14 2.59 -12.49
CA PHE A 177 0.73 2.54 -12.80
C PHE A 177 0.18 3.96 -12.94
N ARG A 178 -1.01 4.05 -13.51
CA ARG A 178 -1.91 5.20 -13.41
C ARG A 178 -3.14 4.78 -12.63
N ARG A 179 -3.70 5.70 -11.84
CA ARG A 179 -5.04 5.53 -11.28
C ARG A 179 -6.04 5.47 -12.45
N GLY A 180 -6.87 4.43 -12.47
CA GLY A 180 -7.79 4.10 -13.57
C GLY A 180 -9.25 4.23 -13.25
#